data_AF-A0A7K0A9V9-F1
#
_entry.id   AF-A0A7K0A9V9-F1
#
_cell.length_a   1.000
_cell.length_b   1.000
_cell.length_c   1.000
_cell.angle_alpha   90.00
_cell.angle_beta   90.00
_cell.angle_gamma   90.00
#
_symmetry.space_group_name_H-M   'P 1'
#
loop_
_entity.id
_entity.type
_entity.pdbx_description
1 polymer ?
#
loop_
_entity_poly.entity_id
_entity_poly.type
_entity_poly.pdbx_seq_one_letter_code
_entity_poly.pdbx_strand_id
1 'polypeptide(L)'
;NHRPVAGDSDLAEAIKLLARHHQSYVWERQRHVNRLRNALREFYPNALEAFGTELADRDAVAVLSIAPTPELGRRLSRSKIASALRRAGRQRNVESRAEKIQASLRSDQLQASVTVTRAYGTIASSLVSLIAGLNEQIAGLEEELEEAFDDHPDAKILRSLPGLGTVLGARVL
;
A
#
# COMPACT_ATOMS: atom_id res chain seq x y z
N ASN A 1 19.54 -2.70 -42.76
CA ASN A 1 18.87 -1.99 -41.64
C ASN A 1 18.80 -2.89 -40.43
N HIS A 2 19.90 -2.96 -39.69
CA HIS A 2 19.98 -3.68 -38.42
C HIS A 2 19.54 -2.68 -37.34
N ARG A 3 18.46 -2.97 -36.60
CA ARG A 3 18.17 -2.19 -35.39
C ARG A 3 19.21 -2.59 -34.35
N PRO A 4 19.94 -1.64 -33.72
CA PRO A 4 20.76 -1.96 -32.57
C PRO A 4 19.84 -2.61 -31.52
N VAL A 5 20.31 -3.71 -30.93
CA VAL A 5 19.57 -4.38 -29.86
C VAL A 5 19.59 -3.42 -28.68
N ALA A 6 18.45 -2.80 -28.39
CA ALA A 6 18.33 -1.81 -27.32
C ALA A 6 18.66 -2.38 -25.93
N GLY A 7 18.70 -3.72 -25.81
CA GLY A 7 19.07 -4.45 -24.59
C GLY A 7 20.45 -4.12 -24.02
N ASP A 8 21.36 -3.53 -24.81
CA ASP A 8 22.72 -3.10 -24.40
C ASP A 8 22.85 -1.57 -24.22
N SER A 9 21.74 -0.81 -24.22
CA SER A 9 21.79 0.63 -23.98
C SER A 9 21.75 0.96 -22.48
N ASP A 10 22.43 2.04 -22.08
CA ASP A 10 22.38 2.55 -20.70
C ASP A 10 20.95 2.81 -20.22
N LEU A 11 20.06 3.24 -21.13
CA LEU A 11 18.64 3.44 -20.86
C LEU A 11 17.92 2.12 -20.54
N ALA A 12 18.15 1.07 -21.32
CA ALA A 12 17.54 -0.23 -21.05
C ALA A 12 18.04 -0.83 -19.73
N GLU A 13 19.33 -0.68 -19.40
CA GLU A 13 19.86 -1.12 -18.11
C GLU A 13 19.27 -0.31 -16.93
N ALA A 14 19.12 1.01 -17.08
CA ALA A 14 18.44 1.85 -16.07
C ALA A 14 16.99 1.40 -15.84
N ILE A 15 16.22 1.17 -16.91
CA ILE A 15 14.84 0.67 -16.82
C ILE A 15 14.80 -0.69 -16.09
N LYS A 16 15.69 -1.62 -16.45
CA LYS A 16 15.77 -2.94 -15.78
C LYS A 16 16.12 -2.82 -14.30
N LEU A 17 16.98 -1.89 -13.90
CA LEU A 17 17.33 -1.66 -12.50
C LEU A 17 16.13 -1.11 -11.72
N LEU A 18 15.47 -0.07 -12.24
CA LEU A 18 14.27 0.52 -11.64
C LEU A 18 13.14 -0.50 -11.52
N ALA A 19 12.86 -1.27 -12.58
CA ALA A 19 11.81 -2.29 -12.58
C ALA A 19 12.07 -3.39 -11.53
N ARG A 20 13.32 -3.84 -11.39
CA ARG A 20 13.73 -4.84 -10.37
C ARG A 20 13.60 -4.29 -8.96
N HIS A 21 14.01 -3.04 -8.74
CA HIS A 21 13.93 -2.40 -7.44
C HIS A 21 12.47 -2.15 -7.01
N HIS A 22 11.65 -1.60 -7.92
CA HIS A 22 10.21 -1.45 -7.74
C HIS A 22 9.54 -2.77 -7.36
N GLN A 23 9.83 -3.86 -8.10
CA GLN A 23 9.28 -5.19 -7.78
C GLN A 23 9.72 -5.70 -6.41
N SER A 24 10.96 -5.42 -6.00
CA SER A 24 11.46 -5.81 -4.68
C SER A 24 10.70 -5.10 -3.56
N TYR A 25 10.43 -3.79 -3.70
CA TYR A 25 9.62 -3.04 -2.72
C TYR A 25 8.16 -3.52 -2.67
N VAL A 26 7.57 -3.88 -3.81
CA VAL A 26 6.23 -4.51 -3.81
C VAL A 26 6.22 -5.79 -2.97
N TRP A 27 7.24 -6.63 -3.08
CA TRP A 27 7.36 -7.85 -2.28
C TRP A 27 7.62 -7.57 -0.79
N GLU A 28 8.44 -6.57 -0.46
CA GLU A 28 8.68 -6.14 0.92
C GLU A 28 7.39 -5.62 1.56
N ARG A 29 6.64 -4.77 0.85
CA ARG A 29 5.34 -4.28 1.29
C ARG A 29 4.40 -5.44 1.59
N GLN A 30 4.31 -6.43 0.71
CA GLN A 30 3.46 -7.59 0.93
C GLN A 30 3.88 -8.39 2.18
N ARG A 31 5.19 -8.48 2.45
CA ARG A 31 5.73 -9.12 3.65
C ARG A 31 5.32 -8.36 4.92
N HIS A 32 5.37 -7.03 4.91
CA HIS A 32 4.92 -6.20 6.03
C HIS A 32 3.41 -6.23 6.22
N VAL A 33 2.62 -6.22 5.15
CA VAL A 33 1.16 -6.44 5.20
C VAL A 33 0.83 -7.77 5.86
N ASN A 34 1.53 -8.84 5.50
CA ASN A 34 1.31 -10.15 6.11
C ASN A 34 1.65 -10.16 7.61
N ARG A 35 2.74 -9.50 8.02
CA ARG A 35 3.09 -9.34 9.44
C ARG A 35 2.04 -8.53 10.19
N LEU A 36 1.55 -7.43 9.60
CA LEU A 36 0.51 -6.59 10.20
C LEU A 36 -0.79 -7.37 10.36
N ARG A 37 -1.21 -8.08 9.31
CA ARG A 37 -2.40 -8.94 9.35
C ARG A 37 -2.30 -9.98 10.46
N ASN A 38 -1.16 -10.64 10.60
CA ASN A 38 -0.95 -11.62 11.66
C ASN A 38 -1.04 -10.98 13.04
N ALA A 39 -0.39 -9.82 13.25
CA ALA A 39 -0.50 -9.10 14.52
C ALA A 39 -1.96 -8.72 14.81
N LEU A 40 -2.68 -8.11 13.86
CA LEU A 40 -4.07 -7.68 14.05
C LEU A 40 -5.02 -8.84 14.39
N ARG A 41 -4.79 -10.06 13.88
CA ARG A 41 -5.60 -11.23 14.24
C ARG A 41 -5.54 -11.54 15.74
N GLU A 42 -4.39 -11.33 16.37
CA GLU A 42 -4.17 -11.69 17.78
C GLU A 42 -4.83 -10.72 18.77
N PHE A 43 -4.93 -9.43 18.43
CA PHE A 43 -5.39 -8.41 19.40
C PHE A 43 -6.43 -7.42 18.87
N TYR A 44 -6.61 -7.33 17.55
CA TYR A 44 -7.46 -6.32 16.92
C TYR A 44 -8.23 -6.83 15.68
N PRO A 45 -9.03 -7.91 15.82
CA PRO A 45 -9.76 -8.51 14.70
C PRO A 45 -10.72 -7.55 13.99
N ASN A 46 -11.32 -6.60 14.70
CA ASN A 46 -12.23 -5.62 14.10
C ASN A 46 -11.57 -4.71 13.04
N ALA A 47 -10.26 -4.49 13.13
CA ALA A 47 -9.52 -3.80 12.07
C ALA A 47 -9.54 -4.63 10.76
N LEU A 48 -9.45 -5.96 10.87
CA LEU A 48 -9.52 -6.86 9.73
C LEU A 48 -10.95 -6.96 9.18
N GLU A 49 -11.97 -6.81 10.01
CA GLU A 49 -13.35 -6.66 9.51
C GLU A 49 -13.52 -5.36 8.70
N ALA A 50 -12.90 -4.26 9.11
CA ALA A 50 -13.01 -2.97 8.44
C ALA A 50 -12.27 -2.91 7.09
N PHE A 51 -11.11 -3.57 7.02
CA PHE A 51 -10.15 -3.42 5.90
C PHE A 51 -9.86 -4.71 5.12
N GLY A 52 -10.23 -5.88 5.64
CA GLY A 52 -9.97 -7.17 4.99
C GLY A 52 -8.48 -7.43 4.79
N THR A 53 -8.11 -7.80 3.56
CA THR A 53 -6.73 -8.06 3.13
C THR A 53 -5.98 -6.81 2.67
N GLU A 54 -6.70 -5.72 2.41
CA GLU A 54 -6.19 -4.50 1.77
C GLU A 54 -5.52 -3.56 2.79
N LEU A 55 -4.61 -4.09 3.61
CA LEU A 55 -3.96 -3.31 4.68
C LEU A 55 -2.88 -2.34 4.19
N ALA A 56 -2.48 -2.46 2.92
CA ALA A 56 -1.67 -1.46 2.24
C ALA A 56 -2.51 -0.36 1.58
N ASP A 57 -3.85 -0.50 1.51
CA ASP A 57 -4.71 0.54 0.95
C ASP A 57 -4.62 1.81 1.81
N ARG A 58 -4.71 2.94 1.12
CA ARG A 58 -4.65 4.29 1.71
C ARG A 58 -5.62 4.48 2.88
N ASP A 59 -6.83 3.91 2.82
CA ASP A 59 -7.82 4.06 3.89
C ASP A 59 -7.36 3.28 5.15
N ALA A 60 -6.85 2.06 4.96
CA ALA A 60 -6.37 1.21 6.05
C ALA A 60 -5.16 1.84 6.73
N VAL A 61 -4.16 2.27 5.93
CA VAL A 61 -2.96 2.95 6.44
C VAL A 61 -3.34 4.22 7.18
N ALA A 62 -4.22 5.06 6.63
CA ALA A 62 -4.60 6.33 7.25
C ALA A 62 -5.33 6.16 8.58
N VAL A 63 -6.23 5.18 8.69
CA VAL A 63 -6.98 4.94 9.93
C VAL A 63 -6.12 4.22 10.96
N LEU A 64 -5.37 3.18 10.59
CA LEU A 64 -4.52 2.45 11.53
C LEU A 64 -3.33 3.27 12.03
N SER A 65 -2.88 4.27 11.25
CA SER A 65 -1.85 5.23 11.71
C SER A 65 -2.33 6.06 12.91
N ILE A 66 -3.62 6.40 12.98
CA ILE A 66 -4.19 7.21 14.08
C ILE A 66 -4.87 6.36 15.15
N ALA A 67 -5.15 5.09 14.86
CA ALA A 67 -5.77 4.14 15.77
C ALA A 67 -5.19 2.72 15.61
N PRO A 68 -3.95 2.50 16.05
CA PRO A 68 -3.30 1.19 15.96
C PRO A 68 -3.80 0.18 17.01
N THR A 69 -4.71 0.58 17.93
CA THR A 69 -5.26 -0.31 18.97
C THR A 69 -6.80 -0.29 19.00
N PRO A 70 -7.43 -1.36 19.52
CA PRO A 70 -8.88 -1.42 19.68
C PRO A 70 -9.47 -0.22 20.43
N GLU A 71 -8.82 0.22 21.50
CA GLU A 71 -9.28 1.34 22.32
C GLU A 71 -9.28 2.65 21.54
N LEU A 72 -8.23 2.89 20.76
CA LEU A 72 -8.14 4.08 19.92
C LEU A 72 -9.17 4.04 18.80
N GLY A 73 -9.38 2.88 18.16
CA GLY A 73 -10.38 2.75 17.10
C GLY A 73 -11.81 2.94 17.59
N ARG A 74 -12.17 2.39 18.76
CA ARG A 74 -13.48 2.60 19.37
C ARG A 74 -13.76 4.09 19.62
N ARG A 75 -12.72 4.84 20.00
CA ARG A 75 -12.79 6.29 20.28
C ARG A 75 -12.81 7.15 19.01
N LEU A 76 -12.50 6.62 17.83
CA LEU A 76 -12.55 7.40 16.60
C LEU A 76 -13.99 7.84 16.28
N SER A 77 -14.16 9.15 16.06
CA SER A 77 -15.40 9.70 15.51
C SER A 77 -15.47 9.49 13.99
N ARG A 78 -16.69 9.47 13.44
CA ARG A 78 -16.91 9.43 11.99
C ARG A 78 -16.20 10.58 11.28
N SER A 79 -16.28 11.79 11.83
CA SER A 79 -15.62 12.97 11.30
C SER A 79 -14.10 12.84 11.23
N LYS A 80 -13.47 12.26 12.26
CA LYS A 80 -12.02 12.03 12.28
C LYS A 80 -11.60 10.97 11.27
N ILE A 81 -12.38 9.89 11.13
CA ILE A 81 -12.15 8.89 10.08
C ILE A 81 -12.29 9.53 8.70
N ALA A 82 -13.40 10.22 8.43
CA ALA A 82 -13.66 10.90 7.16
C ALA A 82 -12.55 11.91 6.80
N SER A 83 -12.04 12.66 7.78
CA SER A 83 -10.89 13.56 7.60
C SER A 83 -9.62 12.79 7.22
N ALA A 84 -9.33 11.66 7.89
CA ALA A 84 -8.18 10.82 7.55
C ALA A 84 -8.30 10.25 6.12
N LEU A 85 -9.49 9.77 5.73
CA LEU A 85 -9.73 9.27 4.37
C LEU A 85 -9.53 10.35 3.30
N ARG A 86 -10.03 11.57 3.53
CA ARG A 86 -9.83 12.70 2.60
C ARG A 86 -8.36 13.05 2.44
N ARG A 87 -7.61 13.13 3.54
CA ARG A 87 -6.16 13.39 3.52
C ARG A 87 -5.39 12.29 2.79
N ALA A 88 -5.87 11.05 2.87
CA ALA A 88 -5.32 9.92 2.12
C ALA A 88 -5.72 9.93 0.63
N GLY A 89 -6.52 10.89 0.17
CA GLY A 89 -6.91 11.06 -1.24
C GLY A 89 -8.27 10.45 -1.60
N ARG A 90 -9.06 9.96 -0.64
CA ARG A 90 -10.42 9.47 -0.93
C ARG A 90 -11.35 10.64 -1.22
N GLN A 91 -11.92 10.66 -2.42
CA GLN A 91 -12.84 11.71 -2.87
C GLN A 91 -14.32 11.28 -2.81
N ARG A 92 -14.62 10.02 -3.14
CA ARG A 92 -15.99 9.51 -3.25
C ARG A 92 -16.37 8.62 -2.07
N ASN A 93 -17.65 8.63 -1.71
CA ASN A 93 -18.23 7.78 -0.66
C ASN A 93 -17.51 7.89 0.69
N VAL A 94 -16.91 9.05 1.00
CA VAL A 94 -16.11 9.27 2.21
C VAL A 94 -16.93 9.00 3.47
N GLU A 95 -18.11 9.62 3.59
CA GLU A 95 -18.94 9.49 4.78
C GLU A 95 -19.48 8.07 4.97
N SER A 96 -19.99 7.45 3.89
CA SER A 96 -20.44 6.06 3.95
C SER A 96 -19.31 5.09 4.31
N ARG A 97 -18.10 5.30 3.78
CA ARG A 97 -16.93 4.48 4.13
C ARG A 97 -16.52 4.70 5.58
N ALA A 98 -16.52 5.95 6.06
CA ALA A 98 -16.20 6.29 7.45
C ALA A 98 -17.19 5.68 8.44
N GLU A 99 -18.48 5.67 8.12
CA GLU A 99 -19.50 5.00 8.92
C GLU A 99 -19.27 3.49 9.01
N LYS A 100 -19.02 2.82 7.87
CA LYS A 100 -18.73 1.38 7.84
C LYS A 100 -17.49 1.03 8.66
N ILE A 101 -16.41 1.79 8.50
CA ILE A 101 -15.19 1.61 9.29
C ILE A 101 -15.49 1.78 10.77
N GLN A 102 -16.16 2.87 11.17
CA GLN A 102 -16.46 3.12 12.57
C GLN A 102 -17.31 1.99 13.18
N ALA A 103 -18.32 1.52 12.44
CA ALA A 103 -19.17 0.42 12.89
C ALA A 103 -18.33 -0.82 13.21
N SER A 104 -17.48 -1.26 12.27
CA SER A 104 -16.57 -2.40 12.48
C SER A 104 -15.64 -2.17 13.67
N LEU A 105 -14.98 -1.01 13.76
CA LEU A 105 -14.03 -0.73 14.84
C LEU A 105 -14.70 -0.68 16.23
N ARG A 106 -16.01 -0.43 16.30
CA ARG A 106 -16.78 -0.36 17.54
C ARG A 106 -17.51 -1.66 17.90
N SER A 107 -17.54 -2.65 17.02
CA SER A 107 -18.12 -3.96 17.30
C SER A 107 -17.50 -4.59 18.56
N ASP A 108 -18.26 -5.44 19.21
CA ASP A 108 -17.75 -6.23 20.33
C ASP A 108 -16.69 -7.21 19.85
N GLN A 109 -15.61 -7.33 20.61
CA GLN A 109 -14.53 -8.30 20.37
C GLN A 109 -13.89 -8.69 21.70
N LEU A 110 -13.35 -9.90 21.74
CA LEU A 110 -12.51 -10.34 22.85
C LEU A 110 -11.28 -9.42 22.97
N GLN A 111 -10.95 -9.05 24.20
CA GLN A 111 -9.82 -8.16 24.47
C GLN A 111 -8.66 -8.96 25.05
N ALA A 112 -7.48 -8.77 24.47
CA ALA A 112 -6.22 -9.18 25.10
C ALA A 112 -5.95 -8.34 26.35
N SER A 113 -4.98 -8.77 27.18
CA SER A 113 -4.57 -8.00 28.34
C SER A 113 -4.02 -6.63 27.93
N VAL A 114 -4.19 -5.63 28.79
CA VAL A 114 -3.74 -4.24 28.51
C VAL A 114 -2.25 -4.16 28.13
N THR A 115 -1.41 -4.95 28.80
CA THR A 115 0.04 -5.00 28.53
C THR A 115 0.33 -5.56 27.14
N VAL A 116 -0.35 -6.64 26.76
CA VAL A 116 -0.19 -7.28 25.44
C VAL A 116 -0.73 -6.36 24.33
N THR A 117 -1.89 -5.75 24.52
CA THR A 117 -2.48 -4.77 23.58
C THR A 117 -1.54 -3.59 23.33
N ARG A 118 -0.85 -3.09 24.37
CA ARG A 118 0.12 -1.99 24.21
C ARG A 118 1.34 -2.40 23.38
N ALA A 119 1.88 -3.60 23.64
CA ALA A 119 3.01 -4.13 22.87
C ALA A 119 2.62 -4.32 21.40
N TYR A 120 1.50 -4.99 21.14
CA TYR A 120 1.00 -5.16 19.79
C TYR A 120 0.63 -3.84 19.10
N GLY A 121 0.10 -2.85 19.83
CA GLY A 121 -0.15 -1.52 19.30
C GLY A 121 1.11 -0.83 18.79
N THR A 122 2.23 -0.98 19.50
CA THR A 122 3.54 -0.47 19.08
C THR A 122 4.02 -1.16 17.81
N ILE A 123 3.90 -2.49 17.76
CA ILE A 123 4.25 -3.31 16.59
C ILE A 123 3.40 -2.92 15.38
N ALA A 124 2.08 -2.81 15.55
CA ALA A 124 1.15 -2.45 14.49
C ALA A 124 1.44 -1.05 13.95
N SER A 125 1.67 -0.06 14.81
CA SER A 125 2.04 1.30 14.41
C SER A 125 3.34 1.34 13.60
N SER A 126 4.37 0.60 14.03
CA SER A 126 5.62 0.48 13.28
C SER A 126 5.40 -0.15 11.90
N LEU A 127 4.64 -1.25 11.82
CA LEU A 127 4.36 -1.92 10.55
C LEU A 127 3.56 -1.04 9.59
N VAL A 128 2.55 -0.31 10.09
CA VAL A 128 1.78 0.65 9.29
C VAL A 128 2.69 1.75 8.73
N SER A 129 3.62 2.26 9.54
CA SER A 129 4.57 3.29 9.10
C SER A 129 5.51 2.78 8.00
N LEU A 130 6.00 1.55 8.12
CA LEU A 130 6.81 0.91 7.07
C LEU A 130 6.02 0.69 5.78
N ILE A 131 4.77 0.25 5.89
CA ILE A 131 3.88 0.08 4.73
C ILE A 131 3.61 1.43 4.05
N ALA A 132 3.39 2.50 4.82
CA ALA A 132 3.19 3.84 4.30
C ALA A 132 4.41 4.32 3.51
N GLY A 133 5.61 4.22 4.09
CA GLY A 133 6.84 4.58 3.40
C GLY A 133 7.06 3.75 2.13
N LEU A 134 6.83 2.43 2.18
CA LEU A 134 6.94 1.58 1.00
C LEU A 134 5.92 1.96 -0.09
N ASN A 135 4.70 2.38 0.27
CA ASN A 135 3.74 2.86 -0.72
C ASN A 135 4.23 4.12 -1.45
N GLU A 136 4.82 5.07 -0.71
CA GLU A 136 5.40 6.29 -1.29
C GLU A 136 6.58 5.96 -2.20
N GLN A 137 7.50 5.10 -1.76
CA GLN A 137 8.67 4.72 -2.56
C GLN A 137 8.29 3.92 -3.81
N ILE A 138 7.29 3.03 -3.71
CA ILE A 138 6.76 2.29 -4.86
C ILE A 138 6.19 3.27 -5.90
N ALA A 139 5.38 4.24 -5.47
CA ALA A 139 4.79 5.22 -6.37
C ALA A 139 5.87 6.09 -7.05
N GLY A 140 6.89 6.54 -6.32
CA GLY A 140 8.00 7.30 -6.89
C GLY A 140 8.81 6.49 -7.92
N LEU A 141 9.11 5.22 -7.62
CA LEU A 141 9.77 4.33 -8.58
C LEU A 141 8.90 4.01 -9.79
N GLU A 142 7.57 3.96 -9.62
CA GLU A 142 6.64 3.79 -10.73
C GLU A 142 6.68 5.02 -11.64
N GLU A 143 6.62 6.24 -11.12
CA GLU A 143 6.78 7.47 -11.91
C GLU A 143 8.12 7.52 -12.67
N GLU A 144 9.25 7.27 -12.00
CA GLU A 144 10.57 7.25 -12.65
C GLU A 144 10.65 6.16 -13.75
N LEU A 145 10.05 4.99 -13.49
CA LEU A 145 10.01 3.91 -14.47
C LEU A 145 9.14 4.27 -15.67
N GLU A 146 8.03 4.99 -15.46
CA GLU A 146 7.17 5.46 -16.54
C GLU A 146 7.88 6.47 -17.44
N GLU A 147 8.57 7.45 -16.85
CA GLU A 147 9.37 8.45 -17.57
C GLU A 147 10.49 7.78 -18.38
N ALA A 148 11.30 6.94 -17.75
CA ALA A 148 12.41 6.26 -18.44
C ALA A 148 11.92 5.31 -19.53
N PHE A 149 10.81 4.63 -19.32
CA PHE A 149 10.22 3.76 -20.34
C PHE A 149 9.70 4.56 -21.53
N ASP A 150 9.14 5.74 -21.33
CA ASP A 150 8.64 6.58 -22.43
C ASP A 150 9.73 7.06 -23.39
N ASP A 151 10.96 7.22 -22.89
CA ASP A 151 12.13 7.54 -23.70
C ASP A 151 12.69 6.34 -24.50
N HIS A 152 12.23 5.11 -24.21
CA HIS A 152 12.75 3.92 -24.86
C HIS A 152 12.21 3.78 -26.31
N PRO A 153 13.06 3.47 -27.31
CA PRO A 153 12.64 3.36 -28.72
C PRO A 153 11.47 2.39 -28.97
N ASP A 154 11.31 1.39 -28.09
CA ASP A 154 10.32 0.31 -28.22
C ASP A 154 9.09 0.50 -27.33
N ALA A 155 9.02 1.59 -26.56
CA ALA A 155 7.94 1.87 -25.62
C ALA A 155 6.56 1.77 -26.27
N LYS A 156 6.42 2.38 -27.46
CA LYS A 156 5.18 2.39 -28.24
C LYS A 156 4.77 0.99 -28.71
N ILE A 157 5.74 0.15 -29.07
CA ILE A 157 5.49 -1.23 -29.50
C ILE A 157 5.03 -2.05 -28.30
N LEU A 158 5.74 -1.96 -27.18
CA LEU A 158 5.42 -2.72 -25.98
C LEU A 158 4.08 -2.31 -25.35
N ARG A 159 3.72 -1.01 -25.33
CA ARG A 159 2.38 -0.55 -24.89
C ARG A 159 1.25 -1.00 -25.80
N SER A 160 1.53 -1.27 -27.07
CA SER A 160 0.51 -1.76 -28.01
C SER A 160 0.15 -3.24 -27.79
N LEU A 161 0.94 -3.96 -26.98
CA LEU A 161 0.66 -5.36 -26.64
C LEU A 161 -0.41 -5.43 -25.53
N PRO A 162 -1.50 -6.20 -25.74
CA PRO A 162 -2.55 -6.31 -24.76
C PRO A 162 -2.03 -6.91 -23.45
N GLY A 163 -2.27 -6.21 -22.33
CA GLY A 163 -1.84 -6.62 -21.00
C GLY A 163 -0.48 -6.08 -20.54
N LEU A 164 0.26 -5.35 -21.39
CA LEU A 164 1.53 -4.71 -21.02
C LEU A 164 1.35 -3.20 -20.84
N GLY A 165 0.91 -2.80 -19.65
CA GLY A 165 1.02 -1.40 -19.18
C GLY A 165 2.47 -1.02 -18.90
N THR A 166 2.77 0.24 -18.60
CA THR A 166 4.14 0.76 -18.51
C THR A 166 5.06 -0.05 -17.58
N VAL A 167 4.61 -0.39 -16.37
CA VAL A 167 5.38 -1.21 -15.42
C VAL A 167 5.65 -2.63 -15.92
N LEU A 168 4.68 -3.26 -16.60
CA LEU A 168 4.82 -4.61 -17.13
C LEU A 168 5.68 -4.62 -18.40
N GLY A 169 5.52 -3.60 -19.26
CA GLY A 169 6.33 -3.37 -20.45
C GLY A 169 7.79 -3.12 -20.11
N ALA A 170 8.06 -2.30 -19.10
CA ALA A 170 9.40 -2.03 -18.59
C ALA A 170 10.10 -3.29 -18.02
N ARG A 171 9.32 -4.24 -17.49
CA ARG A 171 9.87 -5.48 -16.91
C ARG A 171 10.22 -6.54 -17.96
N VAL A 172 9.69 -6.45 -19.17
CA VAL A 172 9.95 -7.41 -20.26
C VAL A 172 11.03 -6.93 -21.24
N LEU A 173 11.57 -5.72 -21.03
CA LEU A 173 12.79 -5.21 -21.68
C LEU A 173 14.05 -5.87 -21.09
#